data_AF-A0A1L3JJU1-F1
#
_entry.id   AF-A0A1L3JJU1-F1
#
_cell.length_a   1.000
_cell.length_b   1.000
_cell.length_c   1.000
_cell.angle_alpha   90.00
_cell.angle_beta   90.00
_cell.angle_gamma   90.00
#
_symmetry.space_group_name_H-M   'P 1'
#
loop_
_entity.id
_entity.type
_entity.pdbx_description
1 polymer ?
#
loop_
_entity_poly.entity_id
_entity_poly.type
_entity_poly.pdbx_seq_one_letter_code
_entity_poly.pdbx_strand_id
1 'polypeptide(L)'
;MEDNNTPTWLKIMQNGSIGEARAKAFLIDRFWILERSVDIDGADFIIQRKVTKQNLLDRNPPRLGVVQVKFFDSNKTYHYIPKVYIVDNEEKSRDEFFVLCHTGSEDNPKTFFLTAKEILENFEVIIKNGVEKFRISGNSVLNTNRYLITSNKNTLDRIENQLKLADFTKNRNFLSWKLPSANSDTDAIITEFKEPLDNWWGEIPKEFKNLKESAHSAMINIEEIYDYFKKITEEIDPIKAFEYLNEISYECRDGLGNWSISLPNDLYDEDFETVCHQHIERVNHLKEKGLLDKFIGLKQILKKTISNYICENLPIDANTVLSIFIDFSKEDLTINSINFELTQATDYWNVPNILNKFGHIDTDKYHGIKDISDGKFEYYWLAGRIWMSEIDKTDIPNFYRTKNFSVYYECMEKMYEEMSE
;
A
#
# COMPACT_ATOMS: atom_id res chain seq x y z
N MET A 1 -49.69 -33.82 29.32
CA MET A 1 -48.96 -34.82 28.52
C MET A 1 -49.49 -34.74 27.11
N GLU A 2 -48.91 -33.87 26.29
CA GLU A 2 -49.00 -33.98 24.84
C GLU A 2 -47.57 -33.76 24.35
N ASP A 3 -46.90 -34.87 24.09
CA ASP A 3 -45.55 -34.87 23.59
C ASP A 3 -45.59 -35.42 22.17
N ASN A 4 -44.92 -34.66 21.30
CA ASN A 4 -44.27 -35.13 20.07
C ASN A 4 -45.14 -35.61 18.90
N ASN A 5 -45.41 -34.67 17.99
CA ASN A 5 -45.10 -34.97 16.59
C ASN A 5 -44.71 -33.74 15.75
N THR A 6 -44.11 -32.72 16.36
CA THR A 6 -43.51 -31.62 15.59
C THR A 6 -42.20 -32.14 15.01
N PRO A 7 -42.04 -32.23 13.67
CA PRO A 7 -40.82 -32.72 13.07
C PRO A 7 -39.61 -31.90 13.53
N THR A 8 -38.47 -32.56 13.79
CA THR A 8 -37.24 -31.90 14.25
C THR A 8 -36.83 -30.72 13.37
N TRP A 9 -37.03 -30.84 12.05
CA TRP A 9 -36.75 -29.77 11.09
C TRP A 9 -37.64 -28.54 11.31
N LEU A 10 -38.92 -28.74 11.64
CA LEU A 10 -39.87 -27.65 11.90
C LEU A 10 -39.52 -26.92 13.20
N LYS A 11 -39.09 -27.66 14.23
CA LYS A 11 -38.59 -27.07 15.48
C LYS A 11 -37.33 -26.24 15.26
N ILE A 12 -36.40 -26.71 14.42
CA ILE A 12 -35.18 -25.97 14.06
C ILE A 12 -35.53 -24.67 13.33
N MET A 13 -36.45 -24.71 12.36
CA MET A 13 -36.91 -23.52 11.63
C MET A 13 -37.62 -22.51 12.52
N GLN A 14 -38.50 -22.98 13.41
CA GLN A 14 -39.18 -22.12 14.40
C GLN A 14 -38.17 -21.44 15.34
N ASN A 15 -37.22 -22.20 15.88
CA ASN A 15 -36.17 -21.68 16.76
C ASN A 15 -35.28 -20.66 16.04
N GLY A 16 -34.92 -20.91 14.76
CA GLY A 16 -34.21 -19.94 13.91
C GLY A 16 -34.98 -18.64 13.77
N SER A 17 -36.26 -18.73 13.37
CA SER A 17 -37.15 -17.58 13.17
C SER A 17 -37.31 -16.75 14.45
N ILE A 18 -37.45 -17.41 15.61
CA ILE A 18 -37.54 -16.75 16.92
C ILE A 18 -36.24 -16.02 17.25
N GLY A 19 -35.09 -16.67 17.00
CA GLY A 19 -33.78 -16.06 17.20
C GLY A 19 -33.62 -14.78 16.38
N GLU A 20 -33.91 -14.84 15.08
CA GLU A 20 -33.81 -13.71 14.17
C GLU A 20 -34.74 -12.56 14.57
N ALA A 21 -36.00 -12.84 14.90
CA ALA A 21 -36.95 -11.83 15.35
C ALA A 21 -36.46 -11.10 16.62
N ARG A 22 -35.91 -11.85 17.58
CA ARG A 22 -35.35 -11.29 18.82
C ARG A 22 -34.10 -10.44 18.56
N ALA A 23 -33.20 -10.91 17.70
CA ALA A 23 -32.01 -10.17 17.30
C ALA A 23 -32.37 -8.87 16.57
N LYS A 24 -33.33 -8.90 15.65
CA LYS A 24 -33.85 -7.71 14.96
C LYS A 24 -34.42 -6.69 15.95
N ALA A 25 -35.28 -7.14 16.87
CA ALA A 25 -35.85 -6.29 17.91
C ALA A 25 -34.76 -5.67 18.80
N PHE A 26 -33.70 -6.40 19.11
CA PHE A 26 -32.56 -5.89 19.87
C PHE A 26 -31.75 -4.83 19.12
N LEU A 27 -31.51 -5.02 17.81
CA LEU A 27 -30.63 -4.16 17.01
C LEU A 27 -31.33 -2.89 16.51
N ILE A 28 -32.64 -2.93 16.27
CA ILE A 28 -33.39 -1.88 15.55
C ILE A 28 -33.43 -0.55 16.31
N ASP A 29 -33.26 -0.59 17.63
CA ASP A 29 -33.20 0.61 18.47
C ASP A 29 -32.03 1.51 18.05
N ARG A 30 -30.88 0.93 17.72
CA ARG A 30 -29.62 1.68 17.52
C ARG A 30 -29.10 1.68 16.09
N PHE A 31 -29.43 0.68 15.29
CA PHE A 31 -28.87 0.49 13.96
C PHE A 31 -29.95 0.50 12.87
N TRP A 32 -29.58 0.94 11.67
CA TRP A 32 -30.30 0.55 10.46
C TRP A 32 -29.99 -0.92 10.20
N ILE A 33 -31.02 -1.72 9.91
CA ILE A 33 -30.90 -3.15 9.66
C ILE A 33 -31.24 -3.40 8.20
N LEU A 34 -30.34 -4.08 7.50
CA LEU A 34 -30.57 -4.65 6.18
C LEU A 34 -30.81 -6.16 6.37
N GLU A 35 -32.06 -6.55 6.15
CA GLU A 35 -32.49 -7.95 6.09
C GLU A 35 -32.17 -8.53 4.72
N ARG A 36 -31.61 -9.73 4.67
CA ARG A 36 -31.31 -10.42 3.41
C ARG A 36 -32.40 -11.45 3.12
N SER A 37 -32.93 -11.43 1.91
CA SER A 37 -34.02 -12.32 1.47
C SER A 37 -33.53 -13.64 0.84
N VAL A 38 -32.22 -13.94 0.87
CA VAL A 38 -31.65 -15.13 0.22
C VAL A 38 -30.52 -15.72 1.07
N ASP A 39 -30.62 -17.02 1.36
CA ASP A 39 -29.64 -17.89 2.06
C ASP A 39 -28.27 -17.88 1.36
N ILE A 40 -27.48 -16.83 1.57
CA ILE A 40 -26.06 -16.80 1.22
C ILE A 40 -25.27 -16.96 2.52
N ASP A 41 -25.01 -18.24 2.83
CA ASP A 41 -24.06 -18.80 3.79
C ASP A 41 -23.40 -17.81 4.76
N GLY A 42 -24.09 -17.44 5.85
CA GLY A 42 -23.45 -17.18 7.16
C GLY A 42 -23.70 -15.84 7.86
N ALA A 43 -24.50 -14.92 7.33
CA ALA A 43 -24.86 -13.66 8.01
C ALA A 43 -26.36 -13.38 7.91
N ASP A 44 -27.02 -13.19 9.06
CA ASP A 44 -28.47 -13.04 9.14
C ASP A 44 -28.89 -11.56 9.07
N PHE A 45 -28.07 -10.64 9.61
CA PHE A 45 -28.29 -9.20 9.51
C PHE A 45 -27.03 -8.44 9.11
N ILE A 46 -27.21 -7.37 8.34
CA ILE A 46 -26.20 -6.32 8.17
C ILE A 46 -26.70 -5.07 8.89
N ILE A 47 -25.87 -4.50 9.75
CA ILE A 47 -26.21 -3.34 10.56
C ILE A 47 -25.38 -2.12 10.16
N GLN A 48 -25.99 -0.95 10.19
CA GLN A 48 -25.32 0.33 9.97
C GLN A 48 -25.66 1.29 11.11
N ARG A 49 -24.66 2.05 11.56
CA ARG A 49 -24.89 3.11 12.54
C ARG A 49 -25.88 4.16 12.00
N LYS A 50 -26.85 4.56 12.81
CA LYS A 50 -27.77 5.67 12.50
C LYS A 50 -27.03 7.01 12.63
N VAL A 51 -26.20 7.34 11.64
CA VAL A 51 -25.48 8.62 11.62
C VAL A 51 -26.38 9.68 11.00
N THR A 52 -26.83 10.65 11.81
CA THR A 52 -27.76 11.71 11.39
C THR A 52 -27.08 12.98 10.88
N LYS A 53 -25.75 13.07 11.00
CA LYS A 53 -24.93 14.24 10.63
C LYS A 53 -23.93 13.99 9.50
N GLN A 54 -23.95 12.81 8.88
CA GLN A 54 -23.06 12.44 7.79
C GLN A 54 -23.87 11.87 6.61
N ASN A 55 -23.45 12.20 5.39
CA ASN A 55 -24.03 11.73 4.12
C ASN A 55 -23.30 10.46 3.64
N LEU A 56 -23.96 9.64 2.80
CA LEU A 56 -23.35 8.56 2.01
C LEU A 56 -22.12 9.02 1.20
N LEU A 57 -22.09 10.30 0.81
CA LEU A 57 -20.99 10.94 0.05
C LEU A 57 -19.87 11.54 0.93
N ASP A 58 -19.96 11.44 2.26
CA ASP A 58 -18.88 11.95 3.12
C ASP A 58 -17.62 11.09 2.99
N ARG A 59 -16.46 11.75 3.13
CA ARG A 59 -15.11 11.13 3.03
C ARG A 59 -14.88 9.95 3.99
N ASN A 60 -15.75 9.77 5.00
CA ASN A 60 -15.73 8.63 5.91
C ASN A 60 -17.10 7.94 5.88
N PRO A 61 -17.34 7.01 4.94
CA PRO A 61 -18.61 6.31 4.89
C PRO A 61 -18.82 5.47 6.16
N PRO A 62 -20.08 5.22 6.55
CA PRO A 62 -20.39 4.42 7.72
C PRO A 62 -19.95 2.96 7.52
N ARG A 63 -19.24 2.40 8.50
CA ARG A 63 -18.86 0.98 8.52
C ARG A 63 -20.11 0.14 8.75
N LEU A 64 -20.20 -1.02 8.10
CA LEU A 64 -21.31 -1.95 8.31
C LEU A 64 -20.86 -3.09 9.23
N GLY A 65 -21.73 -3.52 10.13
CA GLY A 65 -21.54 -4.73 10.92
C GLY A 65 -22.25 -5.92 10.30
N VAL A 66 -21.69 -7.09 10.48
CA VAL A 66 -22.27 -8.38 10.10
C VAL A 66 -22.68 -9.10 11.37
N VAL A 67 -23.95 -9.45 11.48
CA VAL A 67 -24.48 -10.16 12.65
C VAL A 67 -24.99 -11.53 12.23
N GLN A 68 -24.48 -12.57 12.86
CA GLN A 68 -25.01 -13.91 12.77
C GLN A 68 -25.81 -14.26 14.03
N VAL A 69 -26.93 -14.92 13.84
CA VAL A 69 -27.87 -15.31 14.86
C VAL A 69 -27.88 -16.83 14.97
N LYS A 70 -27.88 -17.31 16.22
CA LYS A 70 -27.97 -18.74 16.52
C LYS A 70 -28.91 -18.98 17.69
N PHE A 71 -29.78 -19.98 17.56
CA PHE A 71 -30.67 -20.38 18.64
C PHE A 71 -30.20 -21.70 19.27
N PHE A 72 -30.01 -21.73 20.58
CA PHE A 72 -29.68 -22.92 21.34
C PHE A 72 -30.93 -23.47 22.01
N ASP A 73 -31.42 -24.61 21.50
CA ASP A 73 -32.53 -25.35 22.13
C ASP A 73 -32.09 -26.00 23.46
N SER A 74 -30.81 -26.34 23.60
CA SER A 74 -30.23 -26.87 24.83
C SER A 74 -28.71 -26.64 24.92
N ASN A 75 -28.13 -26.95 26.08
CA ASN A 75 -26.68 -26.96 26.29
C ASN A 75 -25.92 -27.96 25.38
N LYS A 76 -26.63 -28.93 24.78
CA LYS A 76 -26.06 -29.93 23.87
C LYS A 76 -26.04 -29.48 22.41
N THR A 77 -26.66 -28.35 22.09
CA THR A 77 -26.69 -27.83 20.72
C THR A 77 -25.32 -27.27 20.34
N TYR A 78 -24.87 -27.56 19.11
CA TYR A 78 -23.63 -27.04 18.55
C TYR A 78 -23.94 -26.21 17.30
N HIS A 79 -23.30 -25.06 17.20
CA HIS A 79 -23.32 -24.22 16.00
C HIS A 79 -21.92 -24.09 15.43
N TYR A 80 -21.84 -23.86 14.13
CA TYR A 80 -20.58 -23.80 13.40
C TYR A 80 -20.51 -22.50 12.63
N ILE A 81 -19.48 -21.71 12.88
CA ILE A 81 -19.25 -20.45 12.18
C ILE A 81 -17.98 -20.60 11.33
N PRO A 82 -18.04 -20.41 10.00
CA PRO A 82 -16.86 -20.52 9.16
C PRO A 82 -15.74 -19.57 9.60
N LYS A 83 -14.50 -20.05 9.60
CA LYS A 83 -13.32 -19.30 10.09
C LYS A 83 -13.16 -17.94 9.40
N VAL A 84 -13.45 -17.88 8.10
CA VAL A 84 -13.42 -16.67 7.26
C VAL A 84 -14.31 -15.51 7.77
N TYR A 85 -15.32 -15.80 8.61
CA TYR A 85 -16.12 -14.76 9.28
C TYR A 85 -15.46 -14.17 10.51
N ILE A 86 -14.57 -14.93 11.13
CA ILE A 86 -13.96 -14.59 12.40
C ILE A 86 -12.63 -13.89 12.18
N VAL A 87 -11.84 -14.36 11.20
CA VAL A 87 -10.49 -13.83 10.92
C VAL A 87 -10.36 -13.26 9.51
N ASP A 88 -9.45 -12.29 9.36
CA ASP A 88 -8.99 -11.76 8.08
C ASP A 88 -7.84 -12.58 7.48
N ASN A 89 -7.33 -12.15 6.32
CA ASN A 89 -6.24 -12.83 5.61
C ASN A 89 -4.91 -12.79 6.40
N GLU A 90 -4.79 -11.95 7.42
CA GLU A 90 -3.65 -11.87 8.34
C GLU A 90 -3.89 -12.67 9.63
N GLU A 91 -4.93 -13.51 9.69
CA GLU A 91 -5.36 -14.27 10.88
C GLU A 91 -5.74 -13.38 12.08
N LYS A 92 -6.10 -12.10 11.84
CA LYS A 92 -6.58 -11.19 12.88
C LYS A 92 -8.10 -11.19 12.95
N SER A 93 -8.67 -11.04 14.15
CA SER A 93 -10.12 -11.02 14.34
C SER A 93 -10.79 -9.83 13.63
N ARG A 94 -11.93 -10.06 12.99
CA ARG A 94 -12.75 -9.02 12.35
C ARG A 94 -13.58 -8.25 13.38
N ASP A 95 -13.35 -6.96 13.52
CA ASP A 95 -14.07 -6.13 14.50
C ASP A 95 -15.53 -5.87 14.12
N GLU A 96 -15.88 -6.10 12.87
CA GLU A 96 -17.20 -5.88 12.28
C GLU A 96 -18.09 -7.13 12.27
N PHE A 97 -17.65 -8.28 12.80
CA PHE A 97 -18.45 -9.50 12.88
C PHE A 97 -18.90 -9.82 14.31
N PHE A 98 -20.20 -10.09 14.46
CA PHE A 98 -20.86 -10.32 15.74
C PHE A 98 -21.76 -11.54 15.70
N VAL A 99 -21.92 -12.19 16.85
CA VAL A 99 -22.85 -13.32 17.01
C VAL A 99 -23.82 -13.06 18.15
N LEU A 100 -25.11 -13.16 17.85
CA LEU A 100 -26.19 -13.16 18.84
C LEU A 100 -26.71 -14.58 19.02
N CYS A 101 -26.57 -15.08 20.24
CA CYS A 101 -27.02 -16.41 20.62
C CYS A 101 -28.27 -16.28 21.49
N HIS A 102 -29.38 -16.88 21.07
CA HIS A 102 -30.63 -16.87 21.80
C HIS A 102 -30.98 -18.25 22.38
N THR A 103 -31.69 -18.26 23.49
CA THR A 103 -32.30 -19.47 24.06
C THR A 103 -33.53 -19.08 24.90
N GLY A 104 -34.23 -20.08 25.43
CA GLY A 104 -35.36 -19.91 26.33
C GLY A 104 -36.69 -19.66 25.62
N SER A 105 -37.78 -19.84 26.37
CA SER A 105 -39.17 -19.68 25.93
C SER A 105 -39.57 -18.21 25.82
N GLU A 106 -40.84 -17.96 25.51
CA GLU A 106 -41.45 -16.63 25.49
C GLU A 106 -41.32 -15.91 26.84
N ASP A 107 -41.55 -16.61 27.94
CA ASP A 107 -41.55 -16.03 29.29
C ASP A 107 -40.15 -15.77 29.87
N ASN A 108 -39.12 -16.46 29.36
CA ASN A 108 -37.75 -16.34 29.86
C ASN A 108 -36.71 -16.36 28.74
N PRO A 109 -36.72 -15.35 27.85
CA PRO A 109 -35.75 -15.25 26.78
C PRO A 109 -34.39 -14.86 27.34
N LYS A 110 -33.34 -15.51 26.84
CA LYS A 110 -31.96 -15.09 27.10
C LYS A 110 -31.22 -14.81 25.80
N THR A 111 -30.41 -13.76 25.83
CA THR A 111 -29.57 -13.36 24.70
C THR A 111 -28.13 -13.26 25.16
N PHE A 112 -27.23 -13.81 24.35
CA PHE A 112 -25.79 -13.76 24.56
C PHE A 112 -25.15 -13.10 23.35
N PHE A 113 -24.08 -12.36 23.57
CA PHE A 113 -23.35 -11.62 22.55
C PHE A 113 -21.89 -12.06 22.55
N LEU A 114 -21.37 -12.34 21.35
CA LEU A 114 -19.96 -12.68 21.13
C LEU A 114 -19.41 -11.83 20.00
N THR A 115 -18.18 -11.37 20.17
CA THR A 115 -17.36 -10.74 19.13
C THR A 115 -16.53 -11.79 18.40
N ALA A 116 -16.07 -11.49 17.18
CA ALA A 116 -15.13 -12.36 16.47
C ALA A 116 -13.87 -12.65 17.31
N LYS A 117 -13.34 -11.65 18.00
CA LYS A 117 -12.18 -11.80 18.90
C LYS A 117 -12.45 -12.83 20.01
N GLU A 118 -13.59 -12.75 20.67
CA GLU A 118 -13.94 -13.73 21.70
C GLU A 118 -14.15 -15.13 21.13
N ILE A 119 -14.64 -15.25 19.90
CA ILE A 119 -14.79 -16.55 19.24
C ILE A 119 -13.40 -17.15 18.95
N LEU A 120 -12.50 -16.34 18.40
CA LEU A 120 -11.12 -16.72 18.10
C LEU A 120 -10.36 -17.20 19.35
N GLU A 121 -10.52 -16.49 20.47
CA GLU A 121 -9.78 -16.78 21.70
C GLU A 121 -10.35 -17.97 22.51
N ASN A 122 -11.65 -18.27 22.41
CA ASN A 122 -12.32 -19.15 23.37
C ASN A 122 -12.96 -20.40 22.76
N PHE A 123 -12.92 -20.58 21.44
CA PHE A 123 -13.55 -21.72 20.76
C PHE A 123 -12.57 -22.40 19.80
N GLU A 124 -12.72 -23.72 19.69
CA GLU A 124 -11.86 -24.53 18.82
C GLU A 124 -12.30 -24.47 17.35
N VAL A 125 -11.31 -24.54 16.46
CA VAL A 125 -11.51 -24.73 15.03
C VAL A 125 -11.62 -26.22 14.73
N ILE A 126 -12.63 -26.60 13.95
CA ILE A 126 -12.77 -27.95 13.41
C ILE A 126 -12.95 -27.89 11.89
N ILE A 127 -12.63 -28.97 11.20
CA ILE A 127 -12.89 -29.11 9.77
C ILE A 127 -14.25 -29.80 9.60
N LYS A 128 -15.19 -29.15 8.89
CA LYS A 128 -16.50 -29.72 8.58
C LYS A 128 -16.83 -29.45 7.12
N ASN A 129 -17.08 -30.52 6.36
CA ASN A 129 -17.33 -30.48 4.91
C ASN A 129 -16.19 -29.78 4.14
N GLY A 130 -14.94 -30.04 4.51
CA GLY A 130 -13.75 -29.44 3.88
C GLY A 130 -13.49 -27.97 4.23
N VAL A 131 -14.29 -27.37 5.11
CA VAL A 131 -14.16 -25.96 5.51
C VAL A 131 -13.83 -25.86 7.00
N GLU A 132 -12.87 -25.01 7.35
CA GLU A 132 -12.55 -24.67 8.73
C GLU A 132 -13.67 -23.84 9.37
N LYS A 133 -14.20 -24.31 10.51
CA LYS A 133 -15.28 -23.65 11.25
C LYS A 133 -15.00 -23.66 12.75
N PHE A 134 -15.30 -22.56 13.44
CA PHE A 134 -15.34 -22.53 14.89
C PHE A 134 -16.56 -23.29 15.42
N ARG A 135 -16.34 -24.21 16.34
CA ARG A 135 -17.41 -24.99 17.01
C ARG A 135 -17.88 -24.25 18.26
N ILE A 136 -19.06 -23.67 18.19
CA ILE A 136 -19.70 -22.98 19.32
C ILE A 136 -20.66 -23.95 20.02
N SER A 137 -20.24 -24.44 21.20
CA SER A 137 -21.07 -25.34 22.01
C SER A 137 -22.03 -24.56 22.92
N GLY A 138 -23.26 -25.05 23.07
CA GLY A 138 -24.24 -24.46 23.98
C GLY A 138 -23.75 -24.47 25.42
N ASN A 139 -23.02 -25.51 25.83
CA ASN A 139 -22.41 -25.58 27.15
C ASN A 139 -21.43 -24.43 27.42
N SER A 140 -20.61 -24.06 26.43
CA SER A 140 -19.63 -22.97 26.55
C SER A 140 -20.27 -21.58 26.59
N VAL A 141 -21.47 -21.42 26.02
CA VAL A 141 -22.16 -20.12 25.94
C VAL A 141 -23.19 -19.95 27.06
N LEU A 142 -24.02 -20.96 27.31
CA LEU A 142 -25.20 -20.85 28.17
C LEU A 142 -24.91 -21.00 29.67
N ASN A 143 -23.84 -21.71 30.04
CA ASN A 143 -23.49 -21.96 31.45
C ASN A 143 -22.54 -20.90 32.03
N THR A 144 -22.24 -19.84 31.28
CA THR A 144 -21.39 -18.75 31.72
C THR A 144 -22.15 -17.43 31.62
N ASN A 145 -21.89 -16.52 32.57
CA ASN A 145 -22.38 -15.15 32.51
C ASN A 145 -21.51 -14.25 31.61
N ARG A 146 -20.39 -14.76 31.08
CA ARG A 146 -19.42 -13.98 30.29
C ARG A 146 -20.05 -13.32 29.07
N TYR A 147 -20.89 -14.06 28.35
CA TYR A 147 -21.50 -13.61 27.09
C TYR A 147 -22.93 -13.10 27.28
N LEU A 148 -23.51 -13.25 28.48
CA LEU A 148 -24.91 -12.91 28.73
C LEU A 148 -25.12 -11.40 28.64
N ILE A 149 -26.11 -10.98 27.86
CA ILE A 149 -26.52 -9.57 27.81
C ILE A 149 -27.32 -9.26 29.07
N THR A 150 -26.69 -8.51 29.99
CA THR A 150 -27.34 -7.98 31.20
C THR A 150 -27.86 -6.56 31.02
N SER A 151 -27.34 -5.83 30.02
CA SER A 151 -27.77 -4.48 29.66
C SER A 151 -27.72 -4.30 28.15
N ASN A 152 -28.91 -4.13 27.55
CA ASN A 152 -29.02 -3.95 26.11
C ASN A 152 -28.23 -2.72 25.63
N LYS A 153 -28.36 -1.61 26.35
CA LYS A 153 -27.65 -0.36 26.05
C LYS A 153 -26.15 -0.57 25.99
N ASN A 154 -25.55 -1.20 26.99
CA ASN A 154 -24.10 -1.37 27.06
C ASN A 154 -23.59 -2.26 25.92
N THR A 155 -24.33 -3.30 25.55
CA THR A 155 -23.96 -4.16 24.42
C THR A 155 -24.08 -3.42 23.09
N LEU A 156 -25.16 -2.65 22.87
CA LEU A 156 -25.33 -1.83 21.68
C LEU A 156 -24.25 -0.74 21.57
N ASP A 157 -23.84 -0.14 22.70
CA ASP A 157 -22.73 0.83 22.77
C ASP A 157 -21.38 0.18 22.39
N ARG A 158 -21.15 -1.08 22.80
CA ARG A 158 -19.95 -1.84 22.39
C ARG A 158 -19.92 -2.09 20.90
N ILE A 159 -21.02 -2.59 20.33
CA ILE A 159 -21.15 -2.81 18.88
C ILE A 159 -20.89 -1.48 18.14
N GLU A 160 -21.52 -0.40 18.59
CA GLU A 160 -21.35 0.91 17.95
C GLU A 160 -19.89 1.39 18.01
N ASN A 161 -19.22 1.24 19.15
CA ASN A 161 -17.83 1.67 19.31
C ASN A 161 -16.85 0.80 18.53
N GLN A 162 -17.08 -0.51 18.43
CA GLN A 162 -16.29 -1.38 17.55
C GLN A 162 -16.45 -0.97 16.08
N LEU A 163 -17.67 -0.69 15.62
CA LEU A 163 -17.89 -0.21 14.25
C LEU A 163 -17.28 1.18 13.97
N LYS A 164 -17.07 2.01 15.00
CA LYS A 164 -16.32 3.28 14.84
C LYS A 164 -14.83 3.05 14.61
N LEU A 165 -14.27 2.03 15.27
CA LEU A 165 -12.84 1.72 15.24
C LEU A 165 -12.46 0.78 14.09
N ALA A 166 -13.43 0.07 13.52
CA ALA A 166 -13.21 -0.84 12.41
C ALA A 166 -12.57 -0.12 11.20
N ASP A 167 -11.53 -0.76 10.66
CA ASP A 167 -10.83 -0.29 9.47
C ASP A 167 -11.79 -0.25 8.27
N PHE A 168 -11.79 0.87 7.56
CA PHE A 168 -12.75 1.10 6.49
C PHE A 168 -12.55 0.14 5.31
N THR A 169 -11.30 -0.10 4.91
CA THR A 169 -10.94 -0.91 3.75
C THR A 169 -11.23 -2.38 4.05
N LYS A 170 -10.77 -2.88 5.21
CA LYS A 170 -11.05 -4.25 5.67
C LYS A 170 -12.56 -4.52 5.79
N ASN A 171 -13.30 -3.55 6.33
CA ASN A 171 -14.76 -3.63 6.42
C ASN A 171 -15.41 -3.79 5.04
N ARG A 172 -15.01 -2.96 4.06
CA ARG A 172 -15.56 -3.02 2.70
C ARG A 172 -15.18 -4.31 1.99
N ASN A 173 -13.95 -4.79 2.12
CA ASN A 173 -13.51 -6.04 1.51
C ASN A 173 -14.22 -7.26 2.10
N PHE A 174 -14.44 -7.27 3.41
CA PHE A 174 -15.23 -8.32 4.07
C PHE A 174 -16.68 -8.32 3.60
N LEU A 175 -17.25 -7.12 3.41
CA LEU A 175 -18.61 -6.95 2.94
C LEU A 175 -18.74 -7.17 1.43
N SER A 176 -17.77 -6.83 0.59
CA SER A 176 -17.82 -7.08 -0.87
C SER A 176 -17.69 -8.56 -1.19
N TRP A 177 -17.00 -9.33 -0.34
CA TRP A 177 -17.02 -10.79 -0.37
C TRP A 177 -18.39 -11.38 0.03
N LYS A 178 -19.27 -10.63 0.73
CA LYS A 178 -20.48 -11.16 1.38
C LYS A 178 -21.81 -10.61 0.90
N LEU A 179 -21.92 -9.29 0.81
CA LEU A 179 -22.82 -8.66 -0.14
C LEU A 179 -22.29 -9.13 -1.49
N PRO A 180 -23.06 -9.87 -2.30
CA PRO A 180 -22.66 -10.07 -3.68
C PRO A 180 -22.31 -8.68 -4.19
N SER A 181 -21.10 -8.52 -4.71
CA SER A 181 -20.62 -7.34 -5.42
C SER A 181 -21.69 -6.95 -6.42
N ALA A 182 -22.66 -6.14 -5.97
CA ALA A 182 -24.06 -6.19 -6.38
C ALA A 182 -24.28 -7.19 -7.50
N ASN A 183 -24.43 -8.52 -7.22
CA ASN A 183 -24.43 -9.59 -8.24
C ASN A 183 -25.15 -9.00 -9.43
N SER A 184 -24.38 -8.55 -10.43
CA SER A 184 -25.01 -7.81 -11.51
C SER A 184 -25.93 -8.85 -12.06
N ASP A 185 -27.24 -8.62 -12.05
CA ASP A 185 -28.15 -9.58 -12.65
C ASP A 185 -27.74 -9.61 -14.12
N THR A 186 -26.84 -10.54 -14.46
CA THR A 186 -26.19 -10.60 -15.76
C THR A 186 -27.26 -11.00 -16.79
N ASP A 187 -28.30 -11.68 -16.31
CA ASP A 187 -29.50 -12.08 -17.04
C ASP A 187 -30.57 -10.97 -17.13
N ALA A 188 -30.47 -9.89 -16.34
CA ALA A 188 -31.39 -8.75 -16.42
C ALA A 188 -31.22 -7.95 -17.71
N ILE A 189 -31.98 -8.31 -18.71
CA ILE A 189 -32.20 -7.50 -19.91
C ILE A 189 -33.68 -7.11 -19.98
N ILE A 190 -33.98 -5.94 -20.54
CA ILE A 190 -35.37 -5.51 -20.73
C ILE A 190 -36.12 -6.52 -21.62
N THR A 191 -37.42 -6.67 -21.37
CA THR A 191 -38.25 -7.76 -21.91
C THR A 191 -38.24 -7.83 -23.44
N GLU A 192 -38.17 -6.68 -24.11
CA GLU A 192 -38.19 -6.55 -25.56
C GLU A 192 -37.05 -7.31 -26.25
N PHE A 193 -35.89 -7.43 -25.59
CA PHE A 193 -34.74 -8.19 -26.11
C PHE A 193 -34.78 -9.68 -25.74
N LYS A 194 -35.78 -10.12 -24.97
CA LYS A 194 -36.08 -11.54 -24.70
C LYS A 194 -37.09 -12.11 -25.69
N GLU A 195 -37.75 -11.27 -26.48
CA GLU A 195 -38.70 -11.70 -27.50
C GLU A 195 -37.97 -12.53 -28.57
N PRO A 196 -38.53 -13.69 -28.99
CA PRO A 196 -37.86 -14.61 -29.92
C PRO A 196 -37.96 -14.10 -31.37
N LEU A 197 -37.29 -12.99 -31.65
CA LEU A 197 -37.20 -12.39 -32.98
C LEU A 197 -35.86 -12.74 -33.63
N ASP A 198 -35.91 -13.24 -34.86
CA ASP A 198 -34.71 -13.49 -35.65
C ASP A 198 -33.95 -12.18 -35.90
N ASN A 199 -32.64 -12.22 -35.69
CA ASN A 199 -31.74 -11.10 -35.91
C ASN A 199 -30.40 -11.59 -36.46
N TRP A 200 -29.62 -10.68 -37.04
CA TRP A 200 -28.35 -10.99 -37.69
C TRP A 200 -27.19 -11.27 -36.72
N TRP A 201 -27.37 -11.02 -35.42
CA TRP A 201 -26.34 -11.14 -34.39
C TRP A 201 -26.40 -12.48 -33.65
N GLY A 202 -27.60 -12.99 -33.38
CA GLY A 202 -27.83 -14.24 -32.66
C GLY A 202 -28.63 -14.04 -31.36
N GLU A 203 -28.23 -14.74 -30.29
CA GLU A 203 -28.98 -14.82 -29.04
C GLU A 203 -28.66 -13.63 -28.11
N ILE A 204 -29.34 -12.49 -28.34
CA ILE A 204 -29.07 -11.21 -27.65
C ILE A 204 -28.98 -11.33 -26.11
N PRO A 205 -29.89 -12.03 -25.40
CA PRO A 205 -29.78 -12.17 -23.94
C PRO A 205 -28.47 -12.82 -23.49
N LYS A 206 -28.00 -13.83 -24.23
CA LYS A 206 -26.77 -14.55 -23.93
C LYS A 206 -25.55 -13.66 -24.14
N GLU A 207 -25.49 -12.95 -25.26
CA GLU A 207 -24.35 -12.06 -25.55
C GLU A 207 -24.30 -10.85 -24.59
N PHE A 208 -25.46 -10.32 -24.19
CA PHE A 208 -25.52 -9.24 -23.20
C PHE A 208 -25.11 -9.70 -21.79
N LYS A 209 -25.44 -10.95 -21.43
CA LYS A 209 -24.93 -11.59 -20.21
C LYS A 209 -23.41 -11.67 -20.23
N ASN A 210 -22.82 -12.18 -21.32
CA ASN A 210 -21.38 -12.29 -21.50
C ASN A 210 -20.68 -10.92 -21.35
N LEU A 211 -21.29 -9.87 -21.91
CA LEU A 211 -20.78 -8.50 -21.80
C LEU A 211 -20.75 -8.03 -20.33
N LYS A 212 -21.81 -8.26 -19.57
CA LYS A 212 -21.88 -7.87 -18.15
C LYS A 212 -20.90 -8.67 -17.28
N GLU A 213 -20.75 -9.97 -17.54
CA GLU A 213 -19.76 -10.80 -16.86
C GLU A 213 -18.35 -10.29 -17.15
N SER A 214 -18.05 -9.94 -18.40
CA SER A 214 -16.77 -9.33 -18.78
C SER A 214 -16.53 -7.99 -18.09
N ALA A 215 -17.56 -7.14 -17.99
CA ALA A 215 -17.48 -5.86 -17.29
C ALA A 215 -17.24 -6.04 -15.78
N HIS A 216 -17.91 -7.02 -15.16
CA HIS A 216 -17.73 -7.34 -13.74
C HIS A 216 -16.31 -7.82 -13.44
N SER A 217 -15.78 -8.74 -14.25
CA SER A 217 -14.40 -9.20 -14.13
C SER A 217 -13.40 -8.05 -14.31
N ALA A 218 -13.65 -7.14 -15.27
CA ALA A 218 -12.81 -5.96 -15.45
C ALA A 218 -12.80 -5.03 -14.22
N MET A 219 -13.93 -4.88 -13.53
CA MET A 219 -13.99 -4.07 -12.30
C MET A 219 -13.14 -4.67 -11.17
N ILE A 220 -13.13 -5.99 -11.01
CA ILE A 220 -12.30 -6.67 -10.00
C ILE A 220 -10.82 -6.43 -10.30
N ASN A 221 -10.40 -6.62 -11.54
CA ASN A 221 -9.01 -6.39 -11.96
C ASN A 221 -8.58 -4.92 -11.72
N ILE A 222 -9.48 -3.96 -11.97
CA ILE A 222 -9.23 -2.53 -11.69
C ILE A 222 -9.02 -2.28 -10.20
N GLU A 223 -9.83 -2.90 -9.35
CA GLU A 223 -9.76 -2.71 -7.90
C GLU A 223 -8.43 -3.25 -7.33
N GLU A 224 -7.96 -4.40 -7.82
CA GLU A 224 -6.65 -4.95 -7.47
C GLU A 224 -5.50 -4.01 -7.86
N ILE A 225 -5.55 -3.45 -9.06
CA ILE A 225 -4.52 -2.51 -9.54
C ILE A 225 -4.58 -1.18 -8.78
N TYR A 226 -5.78 -0.70 -8.48
CA TYR A 226 -5.98 0.47 -7.62
C TYR A 226 -5.34 0.27 -6.24
N ASP A 227 -5.48 -0.92 -5.65
CA ASP A 227 -4.86 -1.25 -4.36
C ASP A 227 -3.31 -1.21 -4.44
N TYR A 228 -2.70 -1.67 -5.54
CA TYR A 228 -1.26 -1.53 -5.74
C TYR A 228 -0.83 -0.07 -5.91
N PHE A 229 -1.56 0.74 -6.68
CA PHE A 229 -1.28 2.17 -6.76
C PHE A 229 -1.35 2.84 -5.40
N LYS A 230 -2.36 2.50 -4.60
CA LYS A 230 -2.49 3.01 -3.24
C LYS A 230 -1.27 2.63 -2.39
N LYS A 231 -0.83 1.37 -2.43
CA LYS A 231 0.38 0.92 -1.72
C LYS A 231 1.61 1.71 -2.14
N ILE A 232 1.81 1.95 -3.44
CA ILE A 232 2.92 2.78 -3.95
C ILE A 232 2.86 4.20 -3.39
N THR A 233 1.68 4.82 -3.33
CA THR A 233 1.54 6.20 -2.82
C THR A 233 1.73 6.33 -1.31
N GLU A 234 1.52 5.25 -0.56
CA GLU A 234 1.64 5.21 0.90
C GLU A 234 3.01 4.68 1.36
N GLU A 235 3.76 4.02 0.49
CA GLU A 235 5.07 3.43 0.78
C GLU A 235 6.17 4.52 0.89
N ILE A 236 7.05 4.34 1.87
CA ILE A 236 8.16 5.24 2.17
C ILE A 236 9.50 4.70 1.69
N ASP A 237 9.58 3.38 1.49
CA ASP A 237 10.75 2.69 0.95
C ASP A 237 10.64 2.63 -0.58
N PRO A 238 11.48 3.37 -1.33
CA PRO A 238 11.38 3.40 -2.79
C PRO A 238 11.58 2.01 -3.41
N ILE A 239 12.39 1.13 -2.82
CA ILE A 239 12.63 -0.22 -3.35
C ILE A 239 11.35 -1.06 -3.28
N LYS A 240 10.63 -1.02 -2.15
CA LYS A 240 9.33 -1.70 -2.02
C LYS A 240 8.26 -1.11 -2.91
N ALA A 241 8.29 0.21 -3.15
CA ALA A 241 7.38 0.83 -4.10
C ALA A 241 7.60 0.26 -5.52
N PHE A 242 8.85 0.00 -5.92
CA PHE A 242 9.18 -0.68 -7.18
C PHE A 242 8.73 -2.16 -7.20
N GLU A 243 8.79 -2.88 -6.08
CA GLU A 243 8.22 -4.24 -5.99
C GLU A 243 6.72 -4.25 -6.35
N TYR A 244 5.93 -3.31 -5.80
CA TYR A 244 4.51 -3.16 -6.16
C TYR A 244 4.32 -2.74 -7.61
N LEU A 245 5.22 -1.93 -8.15
CA LEU A 245 5.21 -1.50 -9.55
C LEU A 245 5.39 -2.70 -10.50
N ASN A 246 6.24 -3.66 -10.12
CA ASN A 246 6.50 -4.88 -10.87
C ASN A 246 5.28 -5.81 -10.88
N GLU A 247 4.51 -5.87 -9.79
CA GLU A 247 3.22 -6.57 -9.78
C GLU A 247 2.22 -5.92 -10.77
N ILE A 248 2.16 -4.58 -10.83
CA ILE A 248 1.31 -3.88 -11.80
C ILE A 248 1.79 -4.12 -13.24
N SER A 249 3.11 -4.09 -13.49
CA SER A 249 3.66 -4.26 -14.83
C SER A 249 3.39 -5.65 -15.39
N TYR A 250 3.45 -6.69 -14.54
CA TYR A 250 3.04 -8.04 -14.91
C TYR A 250 1.57 -8.10 -15.36
N GLU A 251 0.67 -7.41 -14.65
CA GLU A 251 -0.76 -7.40 -14.96
C GLU A 251 -1.14 -6.51 -16.16
N CYS A 252 -0.31 -5.51 -16.51
CA CYS A 252 -0.67 -4.44 -17.47
C CYS A 252 0.21 -4.34 -18.73
N ARG A 253 1.49 -4.74 -18.68
CA ARG A 253 2.51 -4.30 -19.64
C ARG A 253 2.92 -5.38 -20.66
N ASP A 254 3.06 -6.64 -20.23
CA ASP A 254 3.70 -7.68 -21.04
C ASP A 254 2.74 -8.51 -21.92
N GLY A 255 1.47 -8.12 -21.99
CA GLY A 255 0.45 -8.83 -22.79
C GLY A 255 0.10 -10.24 -22.26
N LEU A 256 0.62 -10.60 -21.09
CA LEU A 256 0.29 -11.83 -20.36
C LEU A 256 -0.79 -11.60 -19.27
N GLY A 257 -0.98 -10.36 -18.84
CA GLY A 257 -2.00 -9.95 -17.88
C GLY A 257 -3.37 -9.66 -18.50
N ASN A 258 -4.39 -9.52 -17.66
CA ASN A 258 -5.79 -9.34 -18.08
C ASN A 258 -6.13 -7.89 -18.52
N TRP A 259 -5.16 -6.99 -18.54
CA TRP A 259 -5.38 -5.57 -18.79
C TRP A 259 -4.37 -4.99 -19.78
N SER A 260 -4.87 -4.20 -20.74
CA SER A 260 -4.10 -3.67 -21.87
C SER A 260 -4.00 -2.15 -21.90
N ILE A 261 -4.23 -1.49 -20.76
CA ILE A 261 -4.07 -0.04 -20.64
C ILE A 261 -2.59 0.25 -20.36
N SER A 262 -1.98 1.06 -21.23
CA SER A 262 -0.62 1.53 -21.02
C SER A 262 -0.52 2.35 -19.74
N LEU A 263 0.38 1.96 -18.85
CA LEU A 263 0.76 2.76 -17.69
C LEU A 263 1.38 4.09 -18.14
N PRO A 264 1.27 5.17 -17.34
CA PRO A 264 2.00 6.41 -17.59
C PRO A 264 3.49 6.11 -17.76
N ASN A 265 4.12 6.68 -18.78
CA ASN A 265 5.53 6.40 -19.08
C ASN A 265 6.46 6.74 -17.91
N ASP A 266 6.14 7.79 -17.15
CA ASP A 266 6.94 8.28 -16.03
C ASP A 266 6.77 7.45 -14.74
N LEU A 267 5.89 6.44 -14.75
CA LEU A 267 5.62 5.62 -13.59
C LEU A 267 6.73 4.59 -13.33
N TYR A 268 7.41 4.13 -14.38
CA TYR A 268 8.49 3.15 -14.30
C TYR A 268 9.77 3.74 -14.90
N ASP A 269 10.77 3.95 -14.05
CA ASP A 269 12.11 4.43 -14.41
C ASP A 269 13.16 3.45 -13.85
N GLU A 270 13.70 2.62 -14.75
CA GLU A 270 14.69 1.58 -14.43
C GLU A 270 16.01 2.18 -13.90
N ASP A 271 16.39 3.36 -14.41
CA ASP A 271 17.58 4.06 -13.95
C ASP A 271 17.38 4.52 -12.50
N PHE A 272 16.19 5.03 -12.17
CA PHE A 272 15.88 5.44 -10.79
C PHE A 272 15.85 4.24 -9.83
N GLU A 273 15.24 3.11 -10.21
CA GLU A 273 15.26 1.87 -9.42
C GLU A 273 16.70 1.41 -9.13
N THR A 274 17.52 1.36 -10.17
CA THR A 274 18.95 0.99 -10.08
C THR A 274 19.70 1.91 -9.12
N VAL A 275 19.49 3.21 -9.21
CA VAL A 275 20.11 4.20 -8.32
C VAL A 275 19.66 4.01 -6.87
N CYS A 276 18.39 3.69 -6.61
CA CYS A 276 17.91 3.40 -5.25
C CYS A 276 18.61 2.19 -4.63
N HIS A 277 18.76 1.10 -5.39
CA HIS A 277 19.47 -0.10 -4.96
C HIS A 277 20.95 0.19 -4.65
N GLN A 278 21.66 0.83 -5.59
CA GLN A 278 23.07 1.19 -5.39
C GLN A 278 23.25 2.13 -4.19
N HIS A 279 22.31 3.05 -3.98
CA HIS A 279 22.35 3.97 -2.85
C HIS A 279 22.23 3.25 -1.51
N ILE A 280 21.26 2.36 -1.34
CA ILE A 280 21.07 1.65 -0.06
C ILE A 280 22.23 0.69 0.22
N GLU A 281 22.76 0.01 -0.80
CA GLU A 281 23.93 -0.85 -0.69
C GLU A 281 25.15 -0.05 -0.20
N ARG A 282 25.40 1.11 -0.82
CA ARG A 282 26.47 2.02 -0.40
C ARG A 282 26.31 2.51 1.03
N VAL A 283 25.09 2.90 1.42
CA VAL A 283 24.81 3.34 2.80
C VAL A 283 25.09 2.22 3.79
N ASN A 284 24.67 0.99 3.49
CA ASN A 284 24.90 -0.15 4.36
C ASN A 284 26.39 -0.51 4.45
N HIS A 285 27.11 -0.56 3.32
CA HIS A 285 28.54 -0.80 3.30
C HIS A 285 29.33 0.23 4.13
N LEU A 286 29.00 1.53 4.00
CA LEU A 286 29.61 2.58 4.80
C LEU A 286 29.26 2.49 6.29
N LYS A 287 28.05 2.05 6.64
CA LYS A 287 27.64 1.80 8.05
C LYS A 287 28.43 0.65 8.65
N GLU A 288 28.57 -0.46 7.92
CA GLU A 288 29.31 -1.63 8.36
C GLU A 288 30.79 -1.32 8.63
N LYS A 289 31.40 -0.47 7.80
CA LYS A 289 32.77 0.03 8.01
C LYS A 289 32.86 1.16 9.07
N GLY A 290 31.75 1.69 9.57
CA GLY A 290 31.73 2.83 10.50
C GLY A 290 32.19 4.16 9.89
N LEU A 291 32.05 4.30 8.56
CA LEU A 291 32.57 5.43 7.77
C LEU A 291 31.48 6.37 7.25
N LEU A 292 30.19 6.05 7.43
CA LEU A 292 29.08 6.82 6.85
C LEU A 292 29.13 8.32 7.19
N ASP A 293 29.26 8.67 8.47
CA ASP A 293 29.28 10.07 8.90
C ASP A 293 30.50 10.83 8.36
N LYS A 294 31.65 10.16 8.27
CA LYS A 294 32.87 10.72 7.68
C LYS A 294 32.68 10.98 6.20
N PHE A 295 32.10 10.03 5.46
CA PHE A 295 31.78 10.16 4.04
C PHE A 295 30.80 11.32 3.78
N ILE A 296 29.78 11.49 4.63
CA ILE A 296 28.87 12.64 4.53
C ILE A 296 29.62 13.96 4.81
N GLY A 297 30.49 13.97 5.83
CA GLY A 297 31.31 15.13 6.18
C GLY A 297 32.29 15.54 5.07
N LEU A 298 32.89 14.57 4.37
CA LEU A 298 33.79 14.80 3.24
C LEU A 298 33.17 15.66 2.15
N LYS A 299 31.93 15.37 1.77
CA LYS A 299 31.21 16.14 0.75
C LYS A 299 31.10 17.62 1.13
N GLN A 300 30.88 17.91 2.41
CA GLN A 300 30.82 19.29 2.90
C GLN A 300 32.19 19.96 2.88
N ILE A 301 33.25 19.23 3.25
CA ILE A 301 34.63 19.72 3.19
C ILE A 301 35.00 20.06 1.74
N LEU A 302 34.78 19.13 0.79
CA LEU A 302 35.04 19.35 -0.63
C LEU A 302 34.25 20.54 -1.16
N LYS A 303 32.94 20.61 -0.89
CA LYS A 303 32.10 21.72 -1.33
C LYS A 303 32.62 23.06 -0.83
N LYS A 304 32.96 23.15 0.46
CA LYS A 304 33.48 24.38 1.07
C LYS A 304 34.84 24.77 0.50
N THR A 305 35.79 23.83 0.44
CA THR A 305 37.18 24.12 0.00
C THR A 305 37.22 24.51 -1.47
N ILE A 306 36.53 23.77 -2.34
CA ILE A 306 36.49 24.05 -3.78
C ILE A 306 35.78 25.39 -4.06
N SER A 307 34.62 25.63 -3.44
CA SER A 307 33.89 26.88 -3.66
C SER A 307 34.66 28.10 -3.15
N ASN A 308 35.36 27.99 -2.01
CA ASN A 308 36.23 29.06 -1.51
C ASN A 308 37.36 29.37 -2.49
N TYR A 309 38.09 28.34 -2.95
CA TYR A 309 39.17 28.52 -3.90
C TYR A 309 38.68 29.19 -5.19
N ILE A 310 37.55 28.73 -5.76
CA ILE A 310 36.96 29.34 -6.95
C ILE A 310 36.65 30.81 -6.68
N CYS A 311 35.95 31.12 -5.57
CA CYS A 311 35.56 32.49 -5.24
C CYS A 311 36.76 33.44 -5.08
N GLU A 312 37.85 32.96 -4.50
CA GLU A 312 39.10 33.73 -4.32
C GLU A 312 39.82 34.01 -5.65
N ASN A 313 39.57 33.20 -6.68
CA ASN A 313 40.21 33.30 -7.99
C ASN A 313 39.25 33.79 -9.10
N LEU A 314 38.08 34.31 -8.75
CA LEU A 314 37.17 34.92 -9.74
C LEU A 314 37.74 36.26 -10.26
N PRO A 315 37.54 36.60 -11.56
CA PRO A 315 36.91 35.78 -12.59
C PRO A 315 37.85 34.71 -13.16
N ILE A 316 37.32 33.52 -13.44
CA ILE A 316 38.06 32.43 -14.11
C ILE A 316 37.75 32.49 -15.61
N ASP A 317 38.79 32.54 -16.44
CA ASP A 317 38.65 32.57 -17.89
C ASP A 317 38.07 31.26 -18.45
N ALA A 318 37.28 31.35 -19.52
CA ALA A 318 36.60 30.21 -20.15
C ALA A 318 37.58 29.15 -20.69
N ASN A 319 38.86 29.48 -20.89
CA ASN A 319 39.90 28.58 -21.34
C ASN A 319 40.86 28.17 -20.22
N THR A 320 40.49 28.38 -18.96
CA THR A 320 41.27 27.93 -17.80
C THR A 320 40.70 26.65 -17.23
N VAL A 321 41.57 25.64 -17.09
CA VAL A 321 41.29 24.38 -16.41
C VAL A 321 41.61 24.57 -14.92
N LEU A 322 40.64 24.26 -14.07
CA LEU A 322 40.86 24.08 -12.64
C LEU A 322 41.13 22.61 -12.36
N SER A 323 42.35 22.31 -11.94
CA SER A 323 42.78 21.02 -11.45
C SER A 323 42.72 20.97 -9.92
N ILE A 324 42.17 19.89 -9.38
CA ILE A 324 41.96 19.66 -7.96
C ILE A 324 42.63 18.33 -7.63
N PHE A 325 43.76 18.40 -6.95
CA PHE A 325 44.53 17.23 -6.52
C PHE A 325 44.12 16.85 -5.12
N ILE A 326 43.54 15.65 -4.96
CA ILE A 326 43.04 15.18 -3.67
C ILE A 326 43.84 13.97 -3.23
N ASP A 327 44.32 14.03 -1.99
CA ASP A 327 45.03 12.95 -1.29
C ASP A 327 44.23 12.60 -0.03
N PHE A 328 43.81 11.35 0.10
CA PHE A 328 43.00 10.87 1.22
C PHE A 328 43.39 9.46 1.66
N SER A 329 43.03 9.12 2.89
CA SER A 329 43.19 7.79 3.46
C SER A 329 42.00 6.91 3.12
N LYS A 330 42.25 5.74 2.52
CA LYS A 330 41.21 4.75 2.17
C LYS A 330 40.61 4.08 3.41
N GLU A 331 41.41 3.90 4.46
CA GLU A 331 40.98 3.19 5.67
C GLU A 331 39.91 3.97 6.44
N ASP A 332 40.05 5.29 6.47
CA ASP A 332 39.28 6.14 7.38
C ASP A 332 38.69 7.39 6.74
N LEU A 333 38.89 7.56 5.43
CA LEU A 333 38.40 8.67 4.62
C LEU A 333 38.91 10.05 5.07
N THR A 334 40.02 10.12 5.80
CA THR A 334 40.62 11.39 6.19
C THR A 334 41.31 12.04 4.99
N ILE A 335 41.04 13.33 4.74
CA ILE A 335 41.74 14.11 3.71
C ILE A 335 43.12 14.50 4.22
N ASN A 336 44.17 14.07 3.53
CA ASN A 336 45.55 14.45 3.79
C ASN A 336 45.85 15.83 3.18
N SER A 337 45.43 16.06 1.93
CA SER A 337 45.56 17.37 1.28
C SER A 337 44.57 17.56 0.13
N ILE A 338 44.24 18.82 -0.15
CA ILE A 338 43.55 19.27 -1.37
C ILE A 338 44.36 20.42 -1.94
N ASN A 339 44.92 20.24 -3.13
CA ASN A 339 45.68 21.27 -3.82
C ASN A 339 44.97 21.67 -5.12
N PHE A 340 45.19 22.91 -5.54
CA PHE A 340 44.51 23.48 -6.69
C PHE A 340 45.52 24.09 -7.65
N GLU A 341 45.28 23.91 -8.95
CA GLU A 341 46.04 24.56 -10.00
C GLU A 341 45.09 25.13 -11.06
N LEU A 342 45.38 26.34 -11.52
CA LEU A 342 44.70 26.97 -12.65
C LEU A 342 45.67 27.02 -13.83
N THR A 343 45.35 26.27 -14.87
CA THR A 343 46.23 26.09 -16.04
C THR A 343 45.47 26.42 -17.32
N GLN A 344 46.13 27.08 -18.28
CA GLN A 344 45.51 27.30 -19.58
C GLN A 344 45.23 25.96 -20.26
N ALA A 345 44.06 25.81 -20.87
CA ALA A 345 43.64 24.55 -21.49
C ALA A 345 44.59 24.09 -22.61
N THR A 346 45.24 25.03 -23.32
CA THR A 346 46.29 24.71 -24.29
C THR A 346 47.45 23.98 -23.66
N ASP A 347 47.87 24.42 -22.48
CA ASP A 347 49.03 23.88 -21.78
C ASP A 347 48.66 22.56 -21.09
N TYR A 348 47.48 22.52 -20.48
CA TYR A 348 46.98 21.35 -19.75
C TYR A 348 46.76 20.13 -20.66
N TRP A 349 46.14 20.32 -21.83
CA TRP A 349 45.91 19.24 -22.79
C TRP A 349 46.98 19.13 -23.87
N ASN A 350 47.97 20.03 -23.88
CA ASN A 350 48.97 20.13 -24.94
C ASN A 350 48.33 20.24 -26.34
N VAL A 351 47.36 21.16 -26.48
CA VAL A 351 46.61 21.39 -27.72
C VAL A 351 46.89 22.77 -28.30
N PRO A 352 46.80 22.95 -29.64
CA PRO A 352 46.96 24.26 -30.27
C PRO A 352 45.95 25.28 -29.74
N ASN A 353 46.37 26.56 -29.69
CA ASN A 353 45.49 27.68 -29.34
C ASN A 353 44.55 28.05 -30.50
N ILE A 354 43.62 27.14 -30.83
CA ILE A 354 42.60 27.35 -31.86
C ILE A 354 41.26 27.55 -31.16
N LEU A 355 40.72 28.76 -31.30
CA LEU A 355 39.43 29.13 -30.72
C LEU A 355 38.30 28.84 -31.70
N ASN A 356 37.19 28.30 -31.19
CA ASN A 356 35.96 28.17 -31.93
C ASN A 356 35.22 29.52 -32.05
N LYS A 357 34.06 29.52 -32.71
CA LYS A 357 33.23 30.73 -32.94
C LYS A 357 32.77 31.46 -31.67
N PHE A 358 32.92 30.85 -30.49
CA PHE A 358 32.57 31.40 -29.18
C PHE A 358 33.78 31.88 -28.37
N GLY A 359 34.99 31.83 -28.94
CA GLY A 359 36.22 32.22 -28.22
C GLY A 359 36.76 31.13 -27.27
N HIS A 360 36.30 29.90 -27.44
CA HIS A 360 36.67 28.75 -26.61
C HIS A 360 37.65 27.84 -27.35
N ILE A 361 38.67 27.33 -26.67
CA ILE A 361 39.50 26.21 -27.16
C ILE A 361 38.59 25.03 -27.52
N ASP A 362 38.77 24.52 -28.73
CA ASP A 362 38.03 23.39 -29.27
C ASP A 362 38.50 22.08 -28.63
N THR A 363 37.70 21.56 -27.71
CA THR A 363 37.98 20.32 -26.97
C THR A 363 36.69 19.59 -26.64
N ASP A 364 36.77 18.27 -26.63
CA ASP A 364 35.74 17.35 -26.13
C ASP A 364 35.86 17.08 -24.61
N LYS A 365 36.94 17.56 -23.98
CA LYS A 365 37.23 17.34 -22.55
C LYS A 365 36.87 18.57 -21.73
N TYR A 366 35.76 18.49 -21.00
CA TYR A 366 35.28 19.60 -20.17
C TYR A 366 35.52 19.38 -18.68
N HIS A 367 35.53 18.13 -18.26
CA HIS A 367 35.85 17.68 -16.91
C HIS A 367 36.31 16.21 -16.96
N GLY A 368 36.88 15.73 -15.85
CA GLY A 368 37.16 14.32 -15.66
C GLY A 368 38.09 14.05 -14.48
N ILE A 369 38.38 12.77 -14.27
CA ILE A 369 39.28 12.29 -13.22
C ILE A 369 40.51 11.64 -13.85
N LYS A 370 41.69 11.89 -13.26
CA LYS A 370 42.92 11.17 -13.55
C LYS A 370 43.46 10.53 -12.28
N ASP A 371 43.72 9.23 -12.34
CA ASP A 371 44.37 8.51 -11.25
C ASP A 371 45.85 8.87 -11.21
N ILE A 372 46.36 9.20 -10.03
CA ILE A 372 47.76 9.55 -9.82
C ILE A 372 48.46 8.38 -9.14
N SER A 373 47.91 7.94 -8.01
CA SER A 373 48.41 6.81 -7.23
C SER A 373 47.32 6.34 -6.27
N ASP A 374 47.60 5.29 -5.51
CA ASP A 374 46.71 4.80 -4.45
C ASP A 374 46.33 5.93 -3.46
N GLY A 375 45.03 6.21 -3.29
CA GLY A 375 44.52 7.27 -2.43
C GLY A 375 44.70 8.69 -2.98
N LYS A 376 45.10 8.84 -4.26
CA LYS A 376 45.37 10.15 -4.88
C LYS A 376 44.87 10.25 -6.31
N PHE A 377 44.06 11.27 -6.56
CA PHE A 377 43.54 11.56 -7.90
C PHE A 377 43.48 13.06 -8.17
N GLU A 378 43.42 13.40 -9.46
CA GLU A 378 43.14 14.74 -9.95
C GLU A 378 41.72 14.78 -10.51
N TYR A 379 40.91 15.73 -10.06
CA TYR A 379 39.72 16.16 -10.79
C TYR A 379 40.04 17.43 -11.56
N TYR A 380 39.81 17.45 -12.86
CA TYR A 380 39.99 18.65 -13.68
C TYR A 380 38.66 19.07 -14.29
N TRP A 381 38.42 20.38 -14.44
CA TRP A 381 37.29 20.91 -15.21
C TRP A 381 37.47 22.35 -15.68
N LEU A 382 36.68 22.76 -16.68
CA LEU A 382 36.64 24.13 -17.19
C LEU A 382 35.64 24.98 -16.37
N ALA A 383 36.06 25.45 -15.19
CA ALA A 383 35.21 26.23 -14.28
C ALA A 383 34.66 27.52 -14.94
N GLY A 384 35.39 28.13 -15.88
CA GLY A 384 34.93 29.30 -16.62
C GLY A 384 33.85 29.02 -17.68
N ARG A 385 33.55 27.76 -18.01
CA ARG A 385 32.55 27.36 -19.03
C ARG A 385 31.24 26.86 -18.44
N ILE A 386 30.86 27.33 -17.27
CA ILE A 386 29.63 26.92 -16.62
C ILE A 386 28.46 27.79 -17.10
N TRP A 387 27.38 27.14 -17.53
CA TRP A 387 26.16 27.85 -17.86
C TRP A 387 25.54 28.46 -16.59
N MET A 388 25.33 29.78 -16.62
CA MET A 388 24.71 30.59 -15.57
C MET A 388 23.50 31.32 -16.14
N SER A 389 22.40 31.33 -15.39
CA SER A 389 21.25 32.18 -15.73
C SER A 389 21.60 33.66 -15.52
N GLU A 390 20.80 34.58 -16.08
CA GLU A 390 20.99 36.02 -15.85
C GLU A 390 20.89 36.40 -14.36
N ILE A 391 20.10 35.66 -13.58
CA ILE A 391 19.97 35.85 -12.14
C ILE A 391 21.25 35.41 -11.43
N ASP A 392 21.83 34.26 -11.79
CA ASP A 392 23.05 33.73 -11.18
C ASP A 392 24.27 34.64 -11.41
N LYS A 393 24.32 35.35 -12.54
CA LYS A 393 25.40 36.29 -12.87
C LYS A 393 25.45 37.50 -11.94
N THR A 394 24.38 37.79 -11.19
CA THR A 394 24.34 38.92 -10.26
C THR A 394 25.15 38.67 -8.99
N ASP A 395 25.37 37.40 -8.61
CA ASP A 395 26.17 37.00 -7.45
C ASP A 395 26.88 35.66 -7.75
N ILE A 396 27.94 35.75 -8.56
CA ILE A 396 28.75 34.60 -8.99
C ILE A 396 29.34 33.83 -7.78
N PRO A 397 29.90 34.48 -6.74
CA PRO A 397 30.35 33.76 -5.55
C PRO A 397 29.23 32.93 -4.88
N ASN A 398 28.03 33.48 -4.75
CA ASN A 398 26.91 32.74 -4.18
C ASN A 398 26.45 31.57 -5.06
N PHE A 399 26.46 31.73 -6.39
CA PHE A 399 26.20 30.64 -7.31
C PHE A 399 27.14 29.44 -7.08
N TYR A 400 28.45 29.70 -6.95
CA TYR A 400 29.43 28.63 -6.69
C TYR A 400 29.31 27.99 -5.31
N ARG A 401 28.85 28.74 -4.30
CA ARG A 401 28.66 28.22 -2.94
C ARG A 401 27.38 27.40 -2.79
N THR A 402 26.33 27.74 -3.53
CA THR A 402 25.00 27.13 -3.34
C THR A 402 24.78 25.94 -4.25
N LYS A 403 25.19 26.02 -5.52
CA LYS A 403 24.95 24.98 -6.52
C LYS A 403 25.72 23.69 -6.20
N ASN A 404 25.11 22.55 -6.50
CA ASN A 404 25.79 21.25 -6.46
C ASN A 404 26.30 20.93 -7.86
N PHE A 405 27.61 21.00 -8.02
CA PHE A 405 28.28 20.69 -9.28
C PHE A 405 28.66 19.21 -9.35
N SER A 406 28.85 18.70 -10.57
CA SER A 406 29.21 17.29 -10.80
C SER A 406 30.55 16.91 -10.14
N VAL A 407 31.50 17.86 -10.03
CA VAL A 407 32.76 17.67 -9.27
C VAL A 407 32.56 17.10 -7.87
N TYR A 408 31.51 17.52 -7.15
CA TYR A 408 31.26 17.01 -5.80
C TYR A 408 30.75 15.58 -5.82
N TYR A 409 30.00 15.19 -6.86
CA TYR A 409 29.53 13.83 -7.02
C TYR A 409 30.69 12.94 -7.46
N GLU A 410 31.36 13.29 -8.56
CA GLU A 410 32.43 12.51 -9.17
C GLU A 410 33.62 12.30 -8.21
N CYS A 411 34.05 13.31 -7.45
CA CYS A 411 35.09 13.12 -6.44
C CYS A 411 34.64 12.16 -5.31
N MET A 412 33.37 12.22 -4.89
CA MET A 412 32.85 11.34 -3.84
C MET A 412 32.67 9.91 -4.34
N GLU A 413 32.25 9.71 -5.59
CA GLU A 413 32.22 8.41 -6.26
C GLU A 413 33.62 7.79 -6.29
N LYS A 414 34.61 8.54 -6.78
CA LYS A 414 35.99 8.06 -6.87
C LYS A 414 36.57 7.67 -5.51
N MET A 415 36.33 8.47 -4.48
CA MET A 415 36.74 8.14 -3.11
C MET A 415 36.05 6.88 -2.58
N TYR A 416 34.78 6.67 -2.92
CA TYR A 416 34.04 5.47 -2.52
C TYR A 416 34.57 4.21 -3.22
N GLU A 417 34.82 4.28 -4.54
CA GLU A 417 35.39 3.20 -5.33
C GLU A 417 36.75 2.77 -4.76
N GLU A 418 37.67 3.72 -4.57
CA GLU A 418 39.01 3.45 -4.06
C GLU A 418 39.05 2.89 -2.63
N MET A 419 38.04 3.19 -1.80
CA MET A 419 37.89 2.63 -0.45
C MET A 419 37.24 1.24 -0.45
N SER A 420 36.53 0.90 -1.53
CA SER A 420 35.82 -0.37 -1.69
C SER A 420 36.68 -1.46 -2.33
N GLU A 421 37.71 -1.08 -3.09
CA GLU A 421 38.82 -1.94 -3.53
C GLU A 421 39.75 -2.31 -2.37
#